data_AF-A0A929HN68-F1
#
_entry.id   AF-A0A929HN68-F1
#
_cell.length_a   1.000
_cell.length_b   1.000
_cell.length_c   1.000
_cell.angle_alpha   90.00
_cell.angle_beta   90.00
_cell.angle_gamma   90.00
#
_symmetry.space_group_name_H-M   'P 1'
#
loop_
_entity.id
_entity.type
_entity.pdbx_description
1 polymer ?
#
loop_
_entity_poly.entity_id
_entity_poly.type
_entity_poly.pdbx_seq_one_letter_code
_entity_poly.pdbx_strand_id
1 'polypeptide(L)'
;MTLQITIIGLILITTATFALNLPFGYYRGGTAKFSFMWFLYIHAPIPAIFVLRTLAGFSIRYVPIFIVGAILGQVIGRRYYKKQQPQIIQ
;
A
#
# COMPACT_ATOMS: atom_id res chain seq x y z
N MET A 1 16.48 -17.15 8.70
CA MET A 1 15.55 -17.70 7.68
C MET A 1 16.37 -18.33 6.57
N THR A 2 15.95 -19.48 6.03
CA THR A 2 16.57 -20.02 4.81
C THR A 2 16.23 -19.14 3.61
N LEU A 3 17.00 -19.26 2.51
CA LEU A 3 16.79 -18.44 1.31
C LEU A 3 15.37 -18.60 0.75
N GLN A 4 14.87 -19.83 0.68
CA GLN A 4 13.52 -20.14 0.19
C GLN A 4 12.43 -19.45 1.04
N ILE A 5 12.52 -19.56 2.38
CA ILE A 5 11.56 -18.93 3.30
C ILE A 5 11.63 -17.40 3.17
N THR A 6 12.82 -16.84 2.93
CA THR A 6 13.00 -15.40 2.74
C THR A 6 12.30 -14.92 1.46
N ILE A 7 12.47 -15.62 0.34
CA ILE A 7 11.82 -15.27 -0.93
C ILE A 7 10.30 -15.37 -0.81
N ILE A 8 9.80 -16.48 -0.25
CA ILE A 8 8.36 -16.68 -0.05
C ILE A 8 7.80 -15.57 0.85
N GLY A 9 8.46 -15.25 1.96
CA GLY A 9 8.02 -14.18 2.86
C GLY A 9 8.04 -12.80 2.19
N LEU A 10 9.03 -12.50 1.34
CA LEU A 10 9.07 -11.25 0.58
C LEU A 10 7.87 -11.13 -0.36
N ILE A 11 7.57 -12.19 -1.11
CA ILE A 11 6.42 -12.22 -2.02
C ILE A 11 5.13 -12.02 -1.23
N LEU A 12 4.92 -12.80 -0.16
CA LEU A 12 3.70 -12.73 0.65
C LEU A 12 3.48 -11.34 1.25
N ILE A 13 4.51 -10.76 1.89
CA ILE A 13 4.38 -9.45 2.54
C ILE A 13 4.24 -8.33 1.51
N THR A 14 4.92 -8.42 0.37
CA THR A 14 4.80 -7.41 -0.69
C THR A 14 3.40 -7.46 -1.31
N THR A 15 2.86 -8.66 -1.57
CA THR A 15 1.49 -8.83 -2.05
C THR A 15 0.47 -8.38 -1.02
N ALA A 16 0.65 -8.69 0.26
CA ALA A 16 -0.20 -8.22 1.34
C ALA A 16 -0.15 -6.68 1.46
N THR A 17 1.04 -6.09 1.33
CA THR A 17 1.24 -4.63 1.33
C THR A 17 0.54 -3.97 0.15
N PHE A 18 0.63 -4.57 -1.04
CA PHE A 18 -0.09 -4.13 -2.23
C PHE A 18 -1.60 -4.20 -2.03
N ALA A 19 -2.11 -5.36 -1.58
CA ALA A 19 -3.53 -5.60 -1.35
C ALA A 19 -4.10 -4.65 -0.29
N LEU A 20 -3.36 -4.42 0.79
CA LEU A 20 -3.71 -3.44 1.82
C LEU A 20 -3.79 -2.02 1.23
N ASN A 21 -2.84 -1.64 0.37
CA ASN A 21 -2.82 -0.27 -0.18
C ASN A 21 -3.85 -0.03 -1.30
N LEU A 22 -4.44 -1.09 -1.87
CA LEU A 22 -5.43 -0.98 -2.94
C LEU A 22 -6.71 -0.23 -2.50
N PRO A 23 -7.42 -0.60 -1.41
CA PRO A 23 -8.59 0.15 -0.94
C PRO A 23 -8.21 1.56 -0.46
N PHE A 24 -7.09 1.73 0.22
CA PHE A 24 -6.63 3.07 0.65
C PHE A 24 -6.31 3.97 -0.55
N GLY A 25 -5.71 3.44 -1.61
CA GLY A 25 -5.50 4.14 -2.87
C GLY A 25 -6.80 4.55 -3.55
N TYR A 26 -7.80 3.66 -3.52
CA TYR A 26 -9.13 3.92 -4.06
C TYR A 26 -9.82 5.06 -3.32
N TYR A 27 -9.99 4.96 -2.00
CA TYR A 27 -10.69 5.99 -1.20
C TYR A 27 -9.95 7.34 -1.21
N ARG A 28 -8.62 7.32 -1.20
CA ARG A 28 -7.81 8.55 -1.35
C ARG A 28 -8.08 9.25 -2.67
N GLY A 29 -8.44 8.52 -3.72
CA GLY A 29 -8.80 9.07 -5.03
C GLY A 29 -9.93 10.09 -4.97
N GLY A 30 -10.86 9.94 -4.01
CA GLY A 30 -12.02 10.83 -3.80
C GLY A 30 -11.84 11.91 -2.75
N THR A 31 -10.64 12.06 -2.19
CA THR A 31 -10.36 13.10 -1.20
C THR A 31 -9.56 14.24 -1.79
N ALA A 32 -9.78 15.45 -1.29
CA ALA A 32 -8.95 16.60 -1.62
C ALA A 32 -7.49 16.32 -1.21
N LYS A 33 -6.54 16.56 -2.13
CA LYS A 33 -5.11 16.42 -1.83
C LYS A 33 -4.74 17.29 -0.64
N PHE A 34 -3.87 16.80 0.24
CA PHE A 34 -3.43 17.48 1.46
C PHE A 34 -4.52 17.74 2.52
N SER A 35 -5.73 17.18 2.34
CA SER A 35 -6.70 17.11 3.43
C SER A 35 -6.25 16.13 4.53
N PHE A 36 -6.82 16.26 5.72
CA PHE A 36 -6.60 15.31 6.81
C PHE A 36 -6.93 13.86 6.41
N MET A 37 -8.04 13.64 5.70
CA MET A 37 -8.41 12.31 5.19
C MET A 37 -7.41 11.79 4.15
N TRP A 38 -6.94 12.65 3.25
CA TRP A 38 -5.91 12.27 2.29
C TRP A 38 -4.61 11.83 2.98
N PHE A 39 -4.22 12.56 4.04
CA PHE A 39 -3.07 12.21 4.87
C PHE A 39 -3.27 10.86 5.56
N LEU A 40 -4.43 10.62 6.18
CA LEU A 40 -4.75 9.36 6.82
C LEU A 40 -4.71 8.19 5.84
N TYR A 41 -5.23 8.34 4.62
CA TYR A 41 -5.22 7.24 3.65
C TYR A 41 -3.80 6.86 3.17
N ILE A 42 -2.82 7.75 3.31
CA ILE A 42 -1.42 7.46 3.03
C ILE A 42 -0.73 6.82 4.22
N HIS A 43 -0.97 7.34 5.43
CA HIS A 43 -0.20 6.96 6.60
C HIS A 43 -0.79 5.79 7.38
N ALA A 44 -2.11 5.59 7.38
CA ALA A 44 -2.74 4.49 8.10
C ALA A 44 -2.28 3.08 7.66
N PRO A 45 -1.97 2.81 6.37
CA PRO A 45 -1.37 1.54 5.98
C PRO A 45 0.06 1.33 6.51
N ILE A 46 0.81 2.41 6.80
CA ILE A 46 2.24 2.31 7.15
C ILE A 46 2.45 1.56 8.48
N PRO A 47 1.76 1.88 9.60
CA PRO A 47 1.83 1.09 10.83
C PRO A 47 1.48 -0.39 10.64
N ALA A 48 0.47 -0.70 9.83
CA ALA A 48 0.09 -2.08 9.54
C ALA A 48 1.20 -2.85 8.81
N ILE A 49 1.82 -2.22 7.80
CA ILE A 49 2.98 -2.79 7.08
C ILE A 49 4.17 -2.96 8.02
N PHE A 50 4.41 -1.99 8.90
CA PHE A 50 5.47 -2.05 9.91
C PHE A 50 5.31 -3.24 10.86
N VAL A 51 4.09 -3.45 11.38
CA VAL A 51 3.77 -4.60 12.24
C VAL A 51 3.95 -5.90 11.46
N LEU A 52 3.38 -6.02 10.25
CA LEU A 52 3.48 -7.22 9.41
C LEU A 52 4.95 -7.59 9.12
N ARG A 53 5.77 -6.61 8.72
CA ARG A 53 7.20 -6.78 8.46
C ARG A 53 7.97 -7.20 9.71
N THR A 54 7.64 -6.64 10.86
CA THR A 54 8.32 -6.92 12.13
C THR A 54 7.97 -8.31 12.65
N LEU A 55 6.69 -8.70 12.62
CA LEU A 55 6.22 -10.04 13.00
C LEU A 55 6.83 -11.12 12.11
N ALA A 56 7.03 -10.84 10.83
CA ALA A 56 7.68 -11.76 9.90
C ALA A 56 9.22 -11.79 9.99
N GLY A 57 9.83 -11.01 10.90
CA GLY A 57 11.28 -11.04 11.14
C GLY A 57 12.15 -10.48 10.02
N PHE A 58 11.57 -9.77 9.05
CA PHE A 58 12.35 -9.15 7.97
C PHE A 58 13.17 -7.98 8.53
N SER A 59 14.39 -7.76 8.03
CA SER A 59 15.21 -6.58 8.37
C SER A 59 14.74 -5.33 7.61
N ILE A 60 15.13 -4.14 8.10
CA ILE A 60 14.84 -2.83 7.47
C ILE A 60 15.32 -2.77 6.01
N ARG A 61 16.37 -3.53 5.66
CA ARG A 61 16.92 -3.61 4.30
C ARG A 61 15.89 -4.01 3.23
N TYR A 62 14.79 -4.66 3.63
CA TYR A 62 13.72 -5.10 2.72
C TYR A 62 12.57 -4.11 2.60
N VAL A 63 12.54 -3.04 3.42
CA VAL A 63 11.49 -2.01 3.37
C VAL A 63 11.33 -1.37 1.98
N PRO A 64 12.39 -1.09 1.20
CA PRO A 64 12.22 -0.57 -0.17
C PRO A 64 11.32 -1.44 -1.05
N ILE A 65 11.39 -2.78 -0.91
CA ILE A 65 10.55 -3.72 -1.67
C ILE A 65 9.07 -3.56 -1.26
N PHE A 66 8.80 -3.46 0.03
CA PHE A 66 7.44 -3.25 0.53
C PHE A 66 6.88 -1.88 0.14
N ILE A 67 7.72 -0.84 0.10
CA ILE A 67 7.35 0.49 -0.40
C ILE A 67 6.90 0.42 -1.86
N VAL A 68 7.59 -0.35 -2.71
CA VAL A 68 7.15 -0.55 -4.10
C VAL A 68 5.75 -1.16 -4.14
N GLY A 69 5.49 -2.21 -3.36
CA GLY A 69 4.15 -2.80 -3.23
C GLY A 69 3.10 -1.79 -2.77
N ALA A 70 3.44 -0.95 -1.79
CA ALA A 70 2.54 0.06 -1.24
C ALA A 70 2.20 1.14 -2.28
N ILE A 71 3.21 1.68 -2.98
CA ILE A 71 3.04 2.67 -4.04
C ILE A 71 2.18 2.10 -5.17
N LEU A 72 2.44 0.87 -5.60
CA LEU A 72 1.64 0.21 -6.63
C LEU A 72 0.18 0.08 -6.21
N GLY A 73 -0.11 -0.36 -4.98
CA GLY A 73 -1.47 -0.44 -4.45
C GLY A 73 -2.16 0.92 -4.42
N GLN A 74 -1.46 1.95 -3.94
CA GLN A 74 -1.96 3.33 -3.87
C GLN A 74 -2.26 3.92 -5.26
N VAL A 75 -1.41 3.66 -6.24
CA VAL A 75 -1.56 4.17 -7.62
C VAL A 75 -2.67 3.43 -8.34
N ILE A 76 -2.70 2.10 -8.27
CA ILE A 76 -3.70 1.27 -8.94
C ILE A 76 -5.08 1.51 -8.33
N GLY A 77 -5.20 1.54 -7.00
CA GLY A 77 -6.46 1.88 -6.32
C GLY A 77 -7.02 3.23 -6.78
N ARG A 78 -6.16 4.25 -6.84
CA ARG A 78 -6.55 5.59 -7.33
C ARG A 78 -6.99 5.58 -8.80
N ARG A 79 -6.36 4.76 -9.66
CA ARG A 79 -6.76 4.60 -11.06
C ARG A 79 -8.15 3.97 -11.17
N TYR A 80 -8.46 2.97 -10.35
CA TYR A 80 -9.79 2.37 -10.29
C TYR A 80 -10.86 3.38 -9.88
N TYR A 81 -10.59 4.20 -8.87
CA TYR A 81 -11.50 5.29 -8.48
C TYR A 81 -11.79 6.23 -9.66
N LYS A 82 -10.74 6.70 -10.34
CA LYS A 82 -10.90 7.59 -11.51
C LYS A 82 -11.69 6.95 -12.66
N LYS A 83 -11.50 5.65 -12.92
CA LYS A 83 -12.26 4.95 -13.97
C LYS A 83 -13.76 4.88 -13.66
N GLN A 84 -14.12 4.84 -12.37
CA GLN A 84 -15.51 4.76 -11.92
C GLN A 84 -16.19 6.12 -11.77
N GLN A 85 -15.43 7.22 -11.75
CA GLN A 85 -15.99 8.56 -11.73
C GLN A 85 -16.08 9.13 -13.16
N PRO A 86 -17.26 9.10 -13.81
CA PRO A 86 -17.47 9.85 -15.04
C PRO A 86 -17.24 11.34 -14.79
N GLN A 87 -16.77 12.04 -15.82
CA GLN A 87 -16.16 13.39 -15.81
C GLN A 87 -17.14 14.54 -15.44
N ILE A 88 -18.07 14.34 -14.52
CA ILE A 88 -19.16 15.29 -14.20
C ILE A 88 -18.68 16.40 -13.24
N ILE A 89 -17.48 16.29 -12.68
CA ILE A 89 -16.94 17.28 -11.74
C ILE A 89 -15.49 17.63 -12.13
N GLN A 90 -15.33 18.37 -13.22
CA GLN A 90 -14.17 19.24 -13.46
C GLN A 90 -14.67 20.60 -13.94
#